data_AF-A0A015LYC4-F1
#
_entry.id   AF-A0A015LYC4-F1
#
_cell.length_a   1.000
_cell.length_b   1.000
_cell.length_c   1.000
_cell.angle_alpha   90.00
_cell.angle_beta   90.00
_cell.angle_gamma   90.00
#
_symmetry.space_group_name_H-M   'P 1'
#
loop_
_entity.id
_entity.type
_entity.pdbx_description
1 polymer ?
#
loop_
_entity_poly.entity_id
_entity_poly.type
_entity_poly.pdbx_seq_one_letter_code
_entity_poly.pdbx_strand_id
1 'polypeptide(L)'
;MFLVLAAFAHSMFILLQHPTFTNVTQKSDTYSLKYSTTNKPIDVTVTKDFDPNSRLDNPNTNFLDSLISSYFWLSGSYVQNDTWDFWAVETLTLLASIFVVTVLQNMFIAFMGGIYSEADTQANNALLRFRADSVSDYEALDDIHFLPLEPDPKYIFYLGTPSCLNTWKEISDKKKDIKLYSKYEEEIAEIKDLFVEKNLDVENTLWDWDDNNKS
;
A
#
# COMPACT_ATOMS: atom_id res chain seq x y z
N MET A 1 2.89 -10.67 10.70
CA MET A 1 4.32 -11.06 10.55
C MET A 1 5.15 -10.67 11.76
N PHE A 2 5.21 -9.38 12.13
CA PHE A 2 6.02 -8.91 13.27
C PHE A 2 5.74 -9.63 14.59
N LEU A 3 4.47 -9.76 15.00
CA LEU A 3 4.12 -10.43 16.26
C LEU A 3 4.58 -11.90 16.32
N VAL A 4 4.49 -12.61 15.20
CA VAL A 4 4.94 -14.02 15.10
C VAL A 4 6.46 -14.09 15.24
N LEU A 5 7.19 -13.21 14.55
CA LEU A 5 8.64 -13.10 14.70
C LEU A 5 9.05 -12.74 16.14
N ALA A 6 8.34 -11.79 16.76
CA ALA A 6 8.60 -11.40 18.14
C ALA A 6 8.36 -12.56 19.13
N ALA A 7 7.35 -13.40 18.90
CA ALA A 7 7.07 -14.56 19.74
C ALA A 7 8.18 -15.63 19.63
N PHE A 8 8.64 -15.94 18.41
CA PHE A 8 9.76 -16.87 18.22
C PHE A 8 11.08 -16.29 18.76
N ALA A 9 11.34 -15.00 18.56
CA ALA A 9 12.50 -14.31 19.14
C ALA A 9 12.47 -14.36 20.66
N HIS A 10 11.32 -14.11 21.28
CA HIS A 10 11.17 -14.20 22.72
C HIS A 10 11.43 -15.62 23.25
N SER A 11 10.98 -16.63 22.51
CA SER A 11 11.22 -18.03 22.85
C SER A 11 12.72 -18.38 22.78
N MET A 12 13.43 -17.91 21.75
CA MET A 12 14.89 -18.07 21.64
C MET A 12 15.65 -17.29 22.71
N PHE A 13 15.19 -16.08 23.03
CA PHE A 13 15.74 -15.27 24.12
C PHE A 13 15.69 -16.04 25.45
N ILE A 14 14.53 -16.55 25.85
CA ILE A 14 14.40 -17.31 27.11
C ILE A 14 15.31 -18.53 27.12
N LEU A 15 15.43 -19.23 25.98
CA LEU A 15 16.21 -20.46 25.87
C LEU A 15 17.73 -20.21 25.93
N LEU A 16 18.20 -19.13 25.31
CA LEU A 16 19.61 -18.89 25.00
C LEU A 16 20.21 -17.68 25.73
N GLN A 17 19.44 -16.96 26.56
CA GLN A 17 19.94 -15.84 27.36
C GLN A 17 21.05 -16.27 28.33
N HIS A 18 20.90 -17.46 28.92
CA HIS A 18 21.87 -18.03 29.84
C HIS A 18 22.08 -19.53 29.57
N PRO A 19 22.89 -19.88 28.56
CA PRO A 19 23.07 -21.24 28.08
C PRO A 19 23.73 -22.17 29.12
N THR A 20 24.47 -21.60 30.07
CA THR A 20 25.07 -22.32 31.21
C THR A 20 24.02 -22.86 32.19
N PHE A 21 22.89 -22.19 32.36
CA PHE A 21 21.79 -22.67 33.22
C PHE A 21 20.89 -23.68 32.50
N THR A 22 20.78 -23.58 31.18
CA THR A 22 19.95 -24.46 30.35
C THR A 22 20.70 -25.68 29.81
N ASN A 23 21.99 -25.82 30.14
CA ASN A 23 22.88 -26.91 29.71
C ASN A 23 22.94 -27.08 28.18
N VAL A 24 22.85 -25.94 27.47
CA VAL A 24 22.88 -25.89 26.00
C VAL A 24 24.34 -25.82 25.57
N THR A 25 24.77 -26.81 24.81
CA THR A 25 26.12 -26.88 24.25
C THR A 25 26.22 -26.14 22.92
N GLN A 26 27.39 -25.57 22.65
CA GLN A 26 27.69 -24.99 21.35
C GLN A 26 28.21 -26.07 20.41
N LYS A 27 27.97 -25.88 19.11
CA LYS A 27 28.60 -26.70 18.09
C LYS A 27 30.11 -26.45 18.12
N SER A 28 30.91 -27.52 18.13
CA SER A 28 32.36 -27.42 18.17
C SER A 28 32.91 -27.14 16.77
N ASP A 29 33.30 -25.90 16.49
CA ASP A 29 34.01 -25.55 15.27
C ASP A 29 35.53 -25.67 15.49
N THR A 30 36.10 -26.81 15.12
CA THR A 30 37.57 -26.99 15.09
C THR A 30 38.08 -26.84 13.67
N TYR A 31 38.99 -25.89 13.46
CA TYR A 31 39.58 -25.65 12.14
C TYR A 31 41.00 -26.24 12.08
N SER A 32 41.26 -27.04 11.04
CA SER A 32 42.60 -27.55 10.73
C SER A 32 43.28 -26.64 9.70
N LEU A 33 44.52 -26.23 9.97
CA LEU A 33 45.29 -25.41 9.05
C LEU A 33 46.08 -26.26 8.05
N LYS A 34 46.25 -25.76 6.83
CA LYS A 34 47.10 -26.36 5.79
C LYS A 34 47.97 -25.30 5.15
N TYR A 35 49.19 -25.66 4.76
CA TYR A 35 50.05 -24.76 3.98
C TYR A 35 49.44 -24.53 2.59
N SER A 36 49.22 -23.28 2.22
CA SER A 36 48.64 -22.91 0.92
C SER A 36 49.44 -23.46 -0.28
N THR A 37 50.77 -23.52 -0.18
CA THR A 37 51.65 -23.94 -1.28
C THR A 37 51.84 -25.44 -1.42
N THR A 38 51.75 -26.21 -0.33
CA THR A 38 52.07 -27.66 -0.33
C THR A 38 50.89 -28.54 0.08
N ASN A 39 49.77 -27.94 0.50
CA ASN A 39 48.57 -28.58 1.02
C ASN A 39 48.84 -29.59 2.17
N LYS A 40 50.01 -29.49 2.82
CA LYS A 40 50.37 -30.31 3.97
C LYS A 40 49.65 -29.80 5.22
N PRO A 41 49.12 -30.69 6.07
CA PRO A 41 48.47 -30.29 7.32
C PRO A 41 49.48 -29.69 8.29
N ILE A 42 49.04 -28.64 8.98
CA ILE A 42 49.76 -28.03 10.10
C ILE A 42 49.11 -28.56 11.37
N ASP A 43 49.92 -29.10 12.29
CA ASP A 43 49.44 -29.65 13.57
C ASP A 43 49.18 -28.53 14.59
N VAL A 44 48.21 -27.68 14.27
CA VAL A 44 47.70 -26.60 15.11
C VAL A 44 46.18 -26.64 15.05
N THR A 45 45.55 -26.84 16.19
CA THR A 45 44.10 -26.72 16.37
C THR A 45 43.74 -25.28 16.69
N VAL A 46 42.96 -24.64 15.82
CA VAL A 46 42.37 -23.33 16.08
C VAL A 46 40.95 -23.55 16.61
N THR A 47 40.70 -23.10 17.84
CA THR A 47 39.38 -23.11 18.47
C THR A 47 38.81 -21.70 18.48
N LYS A 48 37.50 -21.59 18.28
CA LYS A 48 36.78 -20.31 18.43
C LYS A 48 36.69 -19.95 19.92
N ASP A 49 37.16 -18.77 20.29
CA ASP A 49 36.93 -18.18 21.61
C ASP A 49 35.56 -17.49 21.58
N PHE A 50 34.53 -18.18 22.08
CA PHE A 50 33.14 -17.69 22.07
C PHE A 50 32.67 -17.52 23.51
N ASP A 51 32.20 -16.32 23.85
CA ASP A 51 31.60 -16.05 25.17
C ASP A 51 30.06 -16.10 25.10
N PRO A 52 29.42 -17.13 25.68
CA PRO A 52 27.96 -17.25 25.72
C PRO A 52 27.21 -16.09 26.38
N ASN A 53 27.89 -15.35 27.27
CA ASN A 53 27.29 -14.24 28.02
C ASN A 53 27.57 -12.89 27.35
N SER A 54 28.44 -12.85 26.34
CA SER A 54 28.74 -11.65 25.58
C SER A 54 27.63 -11.38 24.57
N ARG A 55 27.15 -10.13 24.54
CA ARG A 55 26.16 -9.65 23.56
C ARG A 55 26.67 -9.70 22.12
N LEU A 56 27.98 -9.63 21.92
CA LEU A 56 28.61 -9.66 20.60
C LEU A 56 28.60 -11.07 19.99
N ASP A 57 28.77 -12.08 20.83
CA ASP A 57 28.87 -13.48 20.42
C ASP A 57 27.50 -14.17 20.44
N ASN A 58 26.68 -13.88 21.45
CA ASN A 58 25.35 -14.44 21.60
C ASN A 58 24.27 -13.34 21.49
N PRO A 59 23.60 -13.22 20.34
CA PRO A 59 22.51 -12.27 20.12
C PRO A 59 21.31 -12.49 21.06
N ASN A 60 21.19 -13.63 21.73
CA ASN A 60 20.04 -13.93 22.60
C ASN A 60 20.26 -13.51 24.06
N THR A 61 21.40 -12.88 24.39
CA THR A 61 21.63 -12.28 25.72
C THR A 61 20.73 -11.07 25.98
N ASN A 62 20.26 -10.41 24.93
CA ASN A 62 19.32 -9.29 24.98
C ASN A 62 18.13 -9.55 24.06
N PHE A 63 16.94 -9.15 24.50
CA PHE A 63 15.72 -9.37 23.73
C PHE A 63 15.72 -8.66 22.37
N LEU A 64 16.21 -7.42 22.28
CA LEU A 64 16.21 -6.67 21.03
C LEU A 64 17.16 -7.27 19.99
N ASP A 65 18.33 -7.75 20.42
CA ASP A 65 19.27 -8.41 19.50
C ASP A 65 18.74 -9.78 19.07
N SER A 66 18.04 -10.49 19.96
CA SER A 66 17.35 -11.74 19.62
C SER A 66 16.27 -11.50 18.57
N LEU A 67 15.53 -10.39 18.69
CA LEU A 67 14.51 -9.97 17.72
C LEU A 67 15.13 -9.58 16.37
N ILE A 68 16.23 -8.83 16.37
CA ILE A 68 16.97 -8.49 15.15
C ILE A 68 17.53 -9.76 14.49
N SER A 69 18.10 -10.67 15.28
CA SER A 69 18.64 -11.91 14.77
C SER A 69 17.55 -12.82 14.17
N SER A 70 16.38 -12.90 14.83
CA SER A 70 15.21 -13.62 14.33
C SER A 70 14.60 -12.96 13.09
N TYR A 71 14.73 -11.64 12.94
CA TYR A 71 14.32 -10.95 11.71
C TYR A 71 15.14 -11.41 10.50
N PHE A 72 16.43 -11.69 10.66
CA PHE A 72 17.27 -12.25 9.59
C PHE A 72 16.90 -13.69 9.17
N TRP A 73 16.02 -14.36 9.92
CA TRP A 73 15.44 -15.64 9.46
C TRP A 73 14.60 -15.46 8.20
N LEU A 74 14.04 -14.27 7.97
CA LEU A 74 13.33 -13.93 6.73
C LEU A 74 14.22 -14.07 5.49
N SER A 75 15.52 -13.85 5.63
CA SER A 75 16.51 -14.01 4.56
C SER A 75 17.15 -15.40 4.52
N GLY A 76 16.69 -16.33 5.37
CA GLY A 76 17.22 -17.70 5.46
C GLY A 76 18.52 -17.84 6.25
N SER A 77 18.91 -16.82 7.02
CA SER A 77 20.07 -16.89 7.91
C SER A 77 19.62 -17.32 9.30
N TYR A 78 20.13 -18.46 9.80
CA TYR A 78 19.70 -19.05 11.08
C TYR A 78 20.87 -19.19 12.06
N VAL A 79 21.46 -18.05 12.43
CA VAL A 79 22.67 -17.98 13.29
C VAL A 79 22.53 -18.78 14.59
N GLN A 80 21.34 -18.83 15.18
CA GLN A 80 21.07 -19.61 16.39
C GLN A 80 21.26 -21.11 16.15
N ASN A 81 20.68 -21.63 15.07
CA ASN A 81 20.77 -23.05 14.72
C ASN A 81 22.20 -23.45 14.34
N ASP A 82 22.96 -22.55 13.74
CA ASP A 82 24.35 -22.80 13.36
C ASP A 82 25.30 -22.76 14.57
N THR A 83 24.94 -22.03 15.63
CA THR A 83 25.80 -21.85 16.81
C THR A 83 25.54 -22.91 17.89
N TRP A 84 24.28 -23.30 18.10
CA TRP A 84 23.87 -24.11 19.25
C TRP A 84 23.57 -25.55 18.86
N ASP A 85 24.11 -26.50 19.63
CA ASP A 85 23.82 -27.93 19.52
C ASP A 85 22.72 -28.31 20.50
N PHE A 86 21.47 -27.99 20.16
CA PHE A 86 20.33 -28.28 21.02
C PHE A 86 19.04 -28.49 20.22
N TRP A 87 18.36 -29.61 20.48
CA TRP A 87 17.18 -30.05 19.74
C TRP A 87 16.04 -29.02 19.71
N ALA A 88 15.86 -28.26 20.80
CA ALA A 88 14.79 -27.27 20.87
C ALA A 88 15.07 -26.06 19.96
N VAL A 89 16.34 -25.69 19.78
CA VAL A 89 16.74 -24.62 18.84
C VAL A 89 16.42 -25.06 17.41
N GLU A 90 16.78 -26.29 17.05
CA GLU A 90 16.49 -26.85 15.73
C GLU A 90 14.96 -26.91 15.48
N THR A 91 14.20 -27.38 16.46
CA THR A 91 12.73 -27.48 16.38
C THR A 91 12.06 -26.11 16.21
N LEU A 92 12.45 -25.12 17.02
CA LEU A 92 11.91 -23.77 16.93
C LEU A 92 12.28 -23.10 15.61
N THR A 93 13.50 -23.30 15.13
CA THR A 93 13.96 -22.76 13.85
C THR A 93 13.18 -23.35 12.67
N LEU A 94 12.92 -24.66 12.70
CA LEU A 94 12.09 -25.33 11.69
C LEU A 94 10.64 -24.80 11.70
N LEU A 95 10.02 -24.72 12.88
CA LEU A 95 8.67 -24.18 13.01
C LEU A 95 8.60 -22.74 12.51
N ALA A 96 9.55 -21.90 12.91
CA ALA A 96 9.62 -20.52 12.47
C ALA A 96 9.78 -20.42 10.95
N SER A 97 10.61 -21.26 10.33
CA SER A 97 10.77 -21.31 8.88
C SER A 97 9.45 -21.64 8.16
N ILE A 98 8.72 -22.66 8.64
CA ILE A 98 7.41 -23.02 8.07
C ILE A 98 6.43 -21.84 8.20
N PHE A 99 6.26 -21.29 9.41
CA PHE A 99 5.28 -20.22 9.62
C PHE A 99 5.65 -18.92 8.91
N VAL A 100 6.90 -18.48 9.04
CA VAL A 100 7.35 -17.17 8.54
C VAL A 100 7.55 -17.22 7.02
N VAL A 101 8.34 -18.17 6.53
CA VAL A 101 8.70 -18.24 5.11
C VAL A 101 7.58 -18.91 4.30
N THR A 102 7.09 -20.07 4.73
CA THR A 102 6.12 -20.82 3.90
C THR A 102 4.71 -20.27 4.00
N VAL A 103 4.25 -19.85 5.17
CA VAL A 103 2.87 -19.37 5.33
C VAL A 103 2.79 -17.85 5.14
N LEU A 104 3.51 -17.08 5.96
CA LEU A 104 3.31 -15.63 6.02
C LEU A 104 3.84 -14.90 4.78
N GLN A 105 5.02 -15.25 4.26
CA GLN A 105 5.51 -14.62 3.02
C GLN A 105 4.61 -14.97 1.82
N ASN A 106 4.18 -16.22 1.67
CA ASN A 106 3.29 -16.62 0.58
C ASN A 106 1.90 -15.97 0.70
N MET A 107 1.35 -15.84 1.91
CA MET A 107 0.10 -15.11 2.15
C MET A 107 0.27 -13.62 1.82
N PHE A 108 1.40 -13.01 2.16
CA PHE A 108 1.70 -11.62 1.84
C PHE A 108 1.81 -11.40 0.33
N ILE A 109 2.50 -12.29 -0.39
CA ILE A 109 2.61 -12.24 -1.85
C ILE A 109 1.23 -12.38 -2.51
N ALA A 110 0.41 -13.34 -2.06
CA ALA A 110 -0.95 -13.52 -2.60
C ALA A 110 -1.83 -12.30 -2.33
N PHE A 111 -1.76 -11.73 -1.13
CA PHE A 111 -2.48 -10.50 -0.78
C PHE A 111 -2.05 -9.32 -1.66
N MET A 112 -0.74 -9.07 -1.76
CA MET A 112 -0.21 -7.99 -2.60
C MET A 112 -0.54 -8.20 -4.07
N GLY A 113 -0.48 -9.44 -4.57
CA GLY A 113 -0.85 -9.78 -5.94
C GLY A 113 -2.32 -9.51 -6.24
N GLY A 114 -3.23 -9.85 -5.31
CA GLY A 114 -4.66 -9.55 -5.44
C GLY A 114 -4.95 -8.05 -5.45
N ILE A 115 -4.38 -7.30 -4.52
CA ILE A 115 -4.53 -5.84 -4.47
C ILE A 115 -3.91 -5.17 -5.70
N TYR A 116 -2.77 -5.65 -6.18
CA TYR A 116 -2.12 -5.12 -7.38
C TYR A 116 -2.98 -5.30 -8.62
N SER A 117 -3.63 -6.45 -8.80
CA SER A 117 -4.54 -6.69 -9.93
C SER A 117 -5.74 -5.74 -9.93
N GLU A 118 -6.31 -5.43 -8.76
CA GLU A 118 -7.40 -4.47 -8.65
C GLU A 118 -6.89 -3.05 -8.93
N ALA A 119 -5.75 -2.69 -8.34
CA ALA A 119 -5.14 -1.38 -8.50
C ALA A 119 -4.74 -1.11 -9.95
N ASP A 120 -4.21 -2.08 -10.69
CA ASP A 120 -3.80 -1.93 -12.10
C ASP A 120 -4.95 -1.43 -12.99
N THR A 121 -6.18 -1.93 -12.76
CA THR A 121 -7.36 -1.49 -13.52
C THR A 121 -7.71 -0.02 -13.28
N GLN A 122 -7.42 0.50 -12.08
CA GLN A 122 -7.74 1.88 -11.67
C GLN A 122 -6.51 2.80 -11.66
N ALA A 123 -5.31 2.24 -11.83
CA ALA A 123 -4.03 2.91 -11.66
C ALA A 123 -3.85 4.04 -12.68
N ASN A 124 -4.25 3.81 -13.93
CA ASN A 124 -4.13 4.84 -14.98
C ASN A 124 -4.96 6.08 -14.66
N ASN A 125 -6.20 5.91 -14.18
CA ASN A 125 -7.06 7.04 -13.83
C ASN A 125 -6.55 7.77 -12.59
N ALA A 126 -6.12 7.03 -11.56
CA ALA A 126 -5.53 7.61 -10.36
C ALA A 126 -4.22 8.36 -10.66
N LEU A 127 -3.38 7.82 -11.55
CA LEU A 127 -2.13 8.44 -11.98
C LEU A 127 -2.38 9.71 -12.78
N LEU A 128 -3.31 9.70 -13.74
CA LEU A 128 -3.66 10.90 -14.51
C LEU A 128 -4.23 11.99 -13.61
N ARG A 129 -5.07 11.62 -12.64
CA ARG A 129 -5.58 12.55 -11.64
C ARG A 129 -4.47 13.14 -10.78
N PHE A 130 -3.60 12.30 -10.21
CA PHE A 130 -2.46 12.76 -9.42
C PHE A 130 -1.54 13.72 -10.21
N ARG A 131 -1.32 13.44 -11.50
CA ARG A 131 -0.57 14.34 -12.39
C ARG A 131 -1.28 15.67 -12.61
N ALA A 132 -2.59 15.65 -12.86
CA ALA A 132 -3.38 16.87 -13.04
C ALA A 132 -3.39 17.72 -11.76
N ASP A 133 -3.59 17.09 -10.60
CA ASP A 133 -3.56 17.75 -9.29
C ASP A 133 -2.17 18.38 -9.06
N SER A 134 -1.09 17.65 -9.33
CA SER A 134 0.27 18.17 -9.20
C SER A 134 0.52 19.39 -10.11
N VAL A 135 0.08 19.33 -11.38
CA VAL A 135 0.24 20.46 -12.31
C VAL A 135 -0.56 21.67 -11.83
N SER A 136 -1.81 21.47 -11.41
CA SER A 136 -2.66 22.54 -10.88
C SER A 136 -2.05 23.21 -9.65
N ASP A 137 -1.47 22.41 -8.73
CA ASP A 137 -0.80 22.95 -7.55
C ASP A 137 0.42 23.79 -7.93
N TYR A 138 1.23 23.32 -8.89
CA TYR A 138 2.39 24.06 -9.39
C TYR A 138 1.98 25.35 -10.13
N GLU A 139 0.96 25.32 -10.98
CA GLU A 139 0.45 26.51 -11.68
C GLU A 139 -0.08 27.56 -10.70
N ALA A 140 -0.84 27.14 -9.67
CA ALA A 140 -1.33 28.04 -8.64
C ALA A 140 -0.20 28.71 -7.82
N LEU A 141 0.93 28.01 -7.62
CA LEU A 141 2.12 28.56 -6.96
C LEU A 141 2.86 29.58 -7.85
N ASP A 142 2.93 29.32 -9.15
CA ASP A 142 3.64 30.13 -10.15
C ASP A 142 2.93 31.47 -10.42
N ASP A 143 1.60 31.42 -10.60
CA ASP A 143 0.74 32.58 -10.81
C ASP A 143 0.83 33.62 -9.68
N ILE A 144 1.11 33.18 -8.45
CA ILE A 144 1.14 34.06 -7.27
C ILE A 144 2.53 34.71 -7.08
N HIS A 145 3.62 34.07 -7.52
CA HIS A 145 4.97 34.41 -7.03
C HIS A 145 6.03 34.76 -8.08
N PHE A 146 5.93 34.30 -9.33
CA PHE A 146 7.11 34.32 -10.23
C PHE A 146 6.93 35.00 -11.60
N LEU A 147 5.70 35.20 -12.10
CA LEU A 147 5.45 35.88 -13.38
C LEU A 147 4.57 37.15 -13.23
N PRO A 148 4.83 38.23 -13.99
CA PRO A 148 3.82 39.28 -14.18
C PRO A 148 2.59 38.69 -14.86
N LEU A 149 1.40 39.08 -14.39
CA LEU A 149 0.10 38.61 -14.88
C LEU A 149 0.04 38.72 -16.42
N GLU A 150 -0.07 37.58 -17.10
CA GLU A 150 -0.22 37.59 -18.55
C GLU A 150 -1.53 38.31 -18.94
N PRO A 151 -1.52 39.13 -20.00
CA PRO A 151 -2.73 39.80 -20.45
C PRO A 151 -3.75 38.78 -20.95
N ASP A 152 -5.02 38.95 -20.55
CA ASP A 152 -6.11 38.05 -20.92
C ASP A 152 -6.09 37.74 -22.43
N PRO A 153 -6.06 36.45 -22.82
CA PRO A 153 -5.98 36.08 -24.21
C PRO A 153 -7.26 36.52 -24.95
N LYS A 154 -7.10 37.26 -26.06
CA LYS A 154 -8.23 37.66 -26.93
C LYS A 154 -8.93 36.47 -27.60
N TYR A 155 -8.25 35.34 -27.72
CA TYR A 155 -8.74 34.14 -28.39
C TYR A 155 -8.20 32.89 -27.69
N ILE A 156 -9.04 31.87 -27.56
CA ILE A 156 -8.65 30.56 -27.04
C ILE A 156 -8.29 29.66 -28.22
N PHE A 157 -7.03 29.23 -28.31
CA PHE A 157 -6.57 28.26 -29.29
C PHE A 157 -6.13 26.98 -28.59
N TYR A 158 -6.66 25.84 -29.02
CA TYR A 158 -6.19 24.53 -28.58
C TYR A 158 -5.08 24.06 -29.52
N LEU A 159 -3.90 23.78 -29.00
CA LEU A 159 -2.73 23.37 -29.79
C LEU A 159 -2.79 21.91 -30.30
N GLY A 160 -3.87 21.19 -30.00
CA GLY A 160 -4.09 19.81 -30.42
C GLY A 160 -5.43 19.66 -31.15
N THR A 161 -5.50 18.67 -32.04
CA THR A 161 -6.74 18.20 -32.69
C THR A 161 -7.19 16.89 -32.03
N PRO A 162 -7.73 16.91 -30.80
CA PRO A 162 -8.25 15.69 -30.19
C PRO A 162 -9.48 15.22 -30.99
N SER A 163 -9.62 13.92 -31.14
CA SER A 163 -10.73 13.30 -31.86
C SER A 163 -12.10 13.75 -31.31
N CYS A 164 -12.21 13.98 -30.01
CA CYS A 164 -13.41 14.51 -29.37
C CYS A 164 -13.82 15.91 -29.87
N LEU A 165 -12.87 16.74 -30.31
CA LEU A 165 -13.16 18.08 -30.84
C LEU A 165 -13.75 17.99 -32.25
N ASN A 166 -13.33 17.01 -33.04
CA ASN A 166 -13.97 16.71 -34.32
C ASN A 166 -15.40 16.20 -34.11
N THR A 167 -15.60 15.28 -33.16
CA THR A 167 -16.94 14.78 -32.84
C THR A 167 -17.85 15.88 -32.29
N TRP A 168 -17.34 16.72 -31.41
CA TRP A 168 -18.06 17.88 -30.89
C TRP A 168 -18.41 18.86 -32.01
N LYS A 169 -17.47 19.13 -32.93
CA LYS A 169 -17.70 20.01 -34.08
C LYS A 169 -18.78 19.46 -35.01
N GLU A 170 -18.77 18.15 -35.31
CA GLU A 170 -19.84 17.52 -36.09
C GLU A 170 -21.21 17.62 -35.41
N ILE A 171 -21.28 17.41 -34.09
CA ILE A 171 -22.52 17.54 -33.32
C ILE A 171 -22.98 19.01 -33.30
N SER A 172 -22.06 19.94 -33.12
CA SER A 172 -22.31 21.39 -33.09
C SER A 172 -22.81 21.88 -34.45
N ASP A 173 -22.16 21.48 -35.54
CA ASP A 173 -22.57 21.83 -36.91
C ASP A 173 -23.95 21.24 -37.26
N LYS A 174 -24.26 20.01 -36.83
CA LYS A 174 -25.60 19.42 -36.98
C LYS A 174 -26.68 20.13 -36.17
N LYS A 175 -26.31 20.80 -35.08
CA LYS A 175 -27.22 21.52 -34.18
C LYS A 175 -27.14 23.04 -34.34
N LYS A 176 -26.44 23.54 -35.35
CA LYS A 176 -26.13 24.97 -35.53
C LYS A 176 -27.39 25.83 -35.68
N ASP A 177 -28.43 25.28 -36.31
CA ASP A 177 -29.71 25.95 -36.52
C ASP A 177 -30.74 25.64 -35.40
N ILE A 178 -30.38 24.81 -34.42
CA ILE A 178 -31.22 24.44 -33.29
C ILE A 178 -30.90 25.38 -32.13
N LYS A 179 -31.88 26.15 -31.65
CA LYS A 179 -31.70 27.00 -30.46
C LYS A 179 -31.21 26.13 -29.29
N LEU A 180 -30.16 26.57 -28.60
CA LEU A 180 -29.45 25.83 -27.54
C LEU A 180 -30.38 25.25 -26.45
N TYR A 181 -31.51 25.92 -26.22
CA TYR A 181 -32.50 25.55 -25.20
C TYR A 181 -33.85 25.10 -25.77
N SER A 182 -33.99 24.93 -27.09
CA SER A 182 -35.27 24.55 -27.73
C SER A 182 -35.89 23.31 -27.13
N LYS A 183 -35.09 22.27 -26.85
CA LYS A 183 -35.56 21.05 -26.21
C LYS A 183 -36.09 21.29 -24.78
N TYR A 184 -35.42 22.15 -24.01
CA TYR A 184 -35.87 22.51 -22.66
C TYR A 184 -37.10 23.43 -22.71
N GLU A 185 -37.20 24.31 -23.71
CA GLU A 185 -38.38 25.14 -23.95
C GLU A 185 -39.61 24.29 -24.30
N GLU A 186 -39.44 23.24 -25.12
CA GLU A 186 -40.50 22.24 -25.41
C GLU A 186 -40.89 21.46 -24.16
N GLU A 187 -39.94 20.92 -23.39
CA GLU A 187 -40.23 20.21 -22.13
C GLU A 187 -40.94 21.12 -21.11
N ILE A 188 -40.56 22.40 -21.00
CA ILE A 188 -41.22 23.38 -20.14
C ILE A 188 -42.64 23.70 -20.65
N ALA A 189 -42.86 23.74 -21.96
CA ALA A 189 -44.17 23.96 -22.55
C ALA A 189 -45.11 22.76 -22.30
N GLU A 190 -44.63 21.52 -22.50
CA GLU A 190 -45.38 20.30 -22.20
C GLU A 190 -45.75 20.20 -20.70
N ILE A 191 -44.83 20.54 -19.80
CA ILE A 191 -45.10 20.59 -18.35
C ILE A 191 -46.16 21.64 -18.00
N LYS A 192 -46.14 22.80 -18.67
CA LYS A 192 -47.17 23.83 -18.49
C LYS A 192 -48.54 23.35 -18.96
N ASP A 193 -48.62 22.70 -20.12
CA ASP A 193 -49.87 22.19 -20.66
C ASP A 193 -50.47 21.09 -19.75
N LEU A 194 -49.63 20.18 -19.23
CA LEU A 194 -50.02 19.20 -18.22
C LEU A 194 -50.53 19.85 -16.92
N PHE A 195 -49.94 20.97 -16.50
CA PHE A 195 -50.38 21.70 -15.30
C PHE A 195 -51.73 22.41 -15.51
N VAL A 196 -52.00 22.90 -16.72
CA VAL A 196 -53.27 23.53 -17.09
C VAL A 196 -54.38 22.49 -17.20
N GLU A 197 -54.12 21.36 -17.85
CA GLU A 197 -55.08 20.25 -18.00
C GLU A 197 -55.48 19.68 -16.63
N LYS A 198 -54.51 19.50 -15.73
CA LYS A 198 -54.76 19.00 -14.36
C LYS A 198 -55.49 20.00 -13.46
N ASN A 199 -55.43 21.32 -13.74
CA ASN A 199 -56.22 22.33 -13.02
C ASN A 199 -57.64 22.50 -13.59
N LEU A 200 -57.92 22.01 -14.80
CA LEU A 200 -59.27 22.02 -15.39
C LEU A 200 -60.09 20.79 -14.93
N ASP A 201 -59.43 19.67 -14.65
CA ASP A 201 -60.08 18.45 -14.11
C ASP A 201 -60.23 18.42 -12.58
N VAL A 202 -59.67 19.40 -11.88
CA VAL A 202 -59.89 19.59 -10.44
C VAL A 202 -60.95 20.66 -10.28
N GLU A 203 -62.21 20.25 -10.05
CA GLU A 203 -63.19 21.12 -9.39
C GLU A 203 -62.50 21.80 -8.20
N ASN A 204 -62.61 23.13 -8.10
CA ASN A 204 -61.96 24.00 -7.13
C ASN A 204 -62.11 23.53 -5.65
N THR A 205 -61.37 22.51 -5.21
CA THR A 205 -61.49 21.97 -3.84
C THR A 205 -60.41 22.47 -2.89
N LEU A 206 -59.53 23.40 -3.30
CA LEU A 206 -58.44 23.89 -2.43
C LEU A 206 -58.63 25.32 -1.91
N TRP A 207 -59.67 26.05 -2.32
CA TRP A 207 -59.90 27.45 -1.94
C TRP A 207 -61.24 27.73 -1.25
N ASP A 208 -61.92 26.70 -0.73
CA ASP A 208 -63.06 26.89 0.17
C ASP A 208 -62.54 27.20 1.59
N TRP A 209 -62.24 28.47 1.84
CA TRP A 209 -62.09 28.98 3.20
C TRP A 209 -63.48 29.14 3.81
N ASP A 210 -63.88 28.18 4.64
CA ASP A 210 -65.11 28.27 5.43
C ASP A 210 -64.90 29.29 6.57
N ASP A 211 -65.40 30.50 6.33
CA ASP A 211 -65.27 31.69 7.18
C ASP A 211 -66.30 31.70 8.33
N ASN A 212 -66.53 30.55 8.97
CA ASN A 212 -67.50 30.42 10.07
C ASN A 212 -66.87 29.82 11.33
N ASN A 213 -66.16 30.64 12.08
CA ASN A 213 -66.08 30.49 13.54
C ASN A 213 -66.30 31.84 14.23
N LYS A 214 -67.58 32.18 14.45
CA LYS A 214 -68.04 33.13 15.46
C LYS A 214 -68.85 32.40 16.52
N SER A 215 -68.25 32.10 17.67
CA SER A 215 -68.68 32.47 19.03
C SER A 215 -67.89 31.69 20.07
#